data_AF-A0ABD5URG9-F1
#
_entry.id   AF-A0ABD5URG9-F1
#
_cell.length_a   1.000
_cell.length_b   1.000
_cell.length_c   1.000
_cell.angle_alpha   90.00
_cell.angle_beta   90.00
_cell.angle_gamma   90.00
#
_symmetry.space_group_name_H-M   'P 1'
#
loop_
_entity.id
_entity.type
_entity.pdbx_description
1 polymer ?
#
loop_
_entity_poly.entity_id
_entity_poly.type
_entity_poly.pdbx_seq_one_letter_code
_entity_poly.pdbx_strand_id
1 'polypeptide(L)'
;CRQTAFASVLANALGLPLSGVAYCVTDDEDCYNGTFEGRVKCLFHRLRSRARGDERVEQLAEEGKHEELAEYLEEAYADLYEKEIETLKDEYPSFWDEEREEFTGPVTTNAIEGGNWRLKRKLRVPYRRADTARGRMLLGALNDSLAVYRNGRPAASFAHRHGSFSFQQILGKGSGKPPDREVHPPMPPVRSTVS
;
A
#
# COMPACT_ATOMS: atom_id res chain seq x y z
N CYS A 1 -20.50 19.35 -12.58
CA CYS A 1 -21.05 18.63 -11.41
C CYS A 1 -19.97 17.76 -10.77
N ARG A 2 -19.26 18.25 -9.76
CA ARG A 2 -18.41 17.35 -8.95
C ARG A 2 -19.37 16.51 -8.09
N GLN A 3 -19.30 15.20 -8.20
CA GLN A 3 -20.14 14.23 -7.45
C GLN A 3 -19.81 14.22 -5.95
N THR A 4 -19.43 15.35 -5.36
CA THR A 4 -18.94 15.48 -3.98
C THR A 4 -19.93 14.93 -2.96
N ALA A 5 -21.24 15.15 -3.16
CA ALA A 5 -22.26 14.59 -2.28
C ALA A 5 -22.28 13.05 -2.27
N PHE A 6 -22.18 12.40 -3.44
CA PHE A 6 -22.12 10.93 -3.53
C PHE A 6 -20.80 10.40 -2.97
N ALA A 7 -19.68 11.04 -3.31
CA ALA A 7 -18.37 10.66 -2.82
C ALA A 7 -18.29 10.77 -1.29
N SER A 8 -18.85 11.83 -0.68
CA SER A 8 -18.92 11.99 0.77
C SER A 8 -19.83 10.97 1.44
N VAL A 9 -21.00 10.65 0.86
CA VAL A 9 -21.86 9.57 1.39
C VAL A 9 -21.13 8.23 1.37
N LEU A 10 -20.44 7.92 0.28
CA LEU A 10 -19.65 6.70 0.16
C LEU A 10 -18.47 6.67 1.14
N ALA A 11 -17.74 7.78 1.28
CA ALA A 11 -16.66 7.94 2.24
C ALA A 11 -17.13 7.68 3.68
N ASN A 12 -18.26 8.28 4.08
CA ASN A 12 -18.86 8.04 5.39
C ASN A 12 -19.23 6.56 5.59
N ALA A 13 -19.87 5.93 4.59
CA ALA A 13 -20.25 4.51 4.68
C ALA A 13 -19.04 3.57 4.78
N LEU A 14 -17.97 3.86 4.04
CA LEU A 14 -16.69 3.14 4.12
C LEU A 14 -15.94 3.42 5.42
N GLY A 15 -16.27 4.53 6.07
CA GLY A 15 -15.62 4.96 7.29
C GLY A 15 -16.15 4.36 8.57
N LEU A 16 -17.42 3.95 8.59
CA LEU A 16 -18.04 3.31 9.75
C LEU A 16 -17.22 2.13 10.33
N PRO A 17 -16.65 1.22 9.52
CA PRO A 17 -15.81 0.13 10.04
C PRO A 17 -14.47 0.58 10.62
N LEU A 18 -14.04 1.81 10.36
CA LEU A 18 -12.79 2.39 10.88
C LEU A 18 -12.99 3.08 12.23
N SER A 19 -14.21 3.11 12.78
CA SER A 19 -14.46 3.70 14.10
C SER A 19 -13.60 3.02 15.18
N GLY A 20 -12.84 3.82 15.93
CA GLY A 20 -11.97 3.36 17.03
C GLY A 20 -10.56 2.95 16.62
N VAL A 21 -10.19 3.09 15.33
CA VAL A 21 -8.77 3.04 14.94
C VAL A 21 -8.06 4.30 15.43
N ALA A 22 -6.75 4.20 15.72
CA ALA A 22 -5.96 5.35 16.17
C ALA A 22 -5.94 6.48 15.14
N TYR A 23 -5.77 6.12 13.87
CA TYR A 23 -5.83 7.03 12.72
C TYR A 23 -6.03 6.23 11.43
N CYS A 24 -6.36 6.92 10.34
CA CYS A 24 -6.51 6.29 9.04
C CYS A 24 -5.75 7.05 7.95
N VAL A 25 -5.21 6.32 6.98
CA VAL A 25 -4.61 6.92 5.78
C VAL A 25 -5.59 6.83 4.64
N THR A 26 -5.90 7.97 4.02
CA THR A 26 -6.71 8.02 2.81
C THR A 26 -5.90 8.58 1.65
N ASP A 27 -6.44 8.51 0.43
CA ASP A 27 -5.92 9.34 -0.65
C ASP A 27 -6.05 10.84 -0.29
N ASP A 28 -5.48 11.69 -1.15
CA ASP A 28 -5.50 13.15 -1.00
C ASP A 28 -6.76 13.79 -1.62
N GLU A 29 -7.94 13.14 -1.50
CA GLU A 29 -9.20 13.70 -1.97
C GLU A 29 -9.93 14.51 -0.88
N ASP A 30 -10.60 15.58 -1.30
CA ASP A 30 -11.31 16.48 -0.38
C ASP A 30 -12.59 15.87 0.20
N CYS A 31 -13.15 14.84 -0.43
CA CYS A 31 -14.39 14.20 0.04
C CYS A 31 -14.26 13.54 1.42
N TYR A 32 -13.02 13.31 1.88
CA TYR A 32 -12.68 12.76 3.17
C TYR A 32 -12.47 13.83 4.26
N ASN A 33 -12.43 15.12 3.90
CA ASN A 33 -12.28 16.22 4.85
C ASN A 33 -13.45 16.19 5.86
N GLY A 34 -13.12 16.21 7.16
CA GLY A 34 -14.13 16.17 8.24
C GLY A 34 -14.94 14.87 8.34
N THR A 35 -14.62 13.86 7.54
CA THR A 35 -15.29 12.54 7.57
C THR A 35 -14.60 11.58 8.55
N PHE A 36 -13.28 11.74 8.71
CA PHE A 36 -12.42 10.86 9.48
C PHE A 36 -11.66 11.64 10.53
N GLU A 37 -11.89 11.32 11.80
CA GLU A 37 -11.03 11.77 12.90
C GLU A 37 -9.68 11.05 12.80
N GLY A 38 -8.58 11.79 13.01
CA GLY A 38 -7.23 11.24 12.80
C GLY A 38 -6.97 10.86 11.34
N ARG A 39 -7.45 11.66 10.38
CA ARG A 39 -7.13 11.43 8.97
C ARG A 39 -5.71 11.89 8.67
N VAL A 40 -4.92 10.97 8.12
CA VAL A 40 -3.61 11.24 7.53
C VAL A 40 -3.72 11.10 6.01
N LYS A 41 -3.08 12.00 5.28
CA LYS A 41 -3.06 11.97 3.80
C LYS A 41 -1.94 11.07 3.31
N CYS A 42 -2.24 10.18 2.38
CA CYS A 42 -1.25 9.28 1.78
C CYS A 42 -0.06 10.07 1.19
N LEU A 43 1.15 9.78 1.68
CA LEU A 43 2.37 10.47 1.24
C LEU A 43 2.61 10.36 -0.25
N PHE A 44 2.34 9.20 -0.84
CA PHE A 44 2.49 8.99 -2.27
C PHE A 44 1.56 9.89 -3.10
N HIS A 45 0.33 10.08 -2.64
CA HIS A 45 -0.61 11.00 -3.31
C HIS A 45 -0.17 12.46 -3.16
N ARG A 46 0.34 12.84 -1.99
CA ARG A 46 0.90 14.18 -1.78
C ARG A 46 2.10 14.44 -2.69
N LEU A 47 3.02 13.49 -2.79
CA LEU A 47 4.16 13.57 -3.72
C LEU A 47 3.66 13.71 -5.16
N ARG A 48 2.70 12.89 -5.58
CA ARG A 48 2.14 12.93 -6.93
C ARG A 48 1.46 14.27 -7.23
N SER A 49 0.73 14.83 -6.26
CA SER A 49 0.12 16.16 -6.38
C SER A 49 1.18 17.25 -6.53
N ARG A 50 2.25 17.19 -5.73
CA ARG A 50 3.40 18.11 -5.84
C ARG A 50 4.10 18.00 -7.19
N ALA A 51 4.42 16.77 -7.61
CA ALA A 51 5.14 16.49 -8.86
C ALA A 51 4.38 16.96 -10.12
N ARG A 52 3.05 17.06 -10.08
CA ARG A 52 2.24 17.56 -11.21
C ARG A 52 2.45 19.04 -11.53
N GLY A 53 2.93 19.84 -10.58
CA GLY A 53 3.19 21.27 -10.75
C GLY A 53 4.66 21.63 -10.56
N ASP A 54 5.55 20.65 -10.61
CA ASP A 54 6.97 20.83 -10.38
C ASP A 54 7.69 21.01 -11.72
N GLU A 55 8.24 22.20 -11.95
CA GLU A 55 8.92 22.56 -13.20
C GLU A 55 10.11 21.63 -13.50
N ARG A 56 10.79 21.14 -12.46
CA ARG A 56 11.93 20.23 -12.63
C ARG A 56 11.47 18.84 -13.08
N VAL A 57 10.35 18.37 -12.56
CA VAL A 57 9.72 17.11 -13.00
C VAL A 57 9.30 17.20 -14.46
N GLU A 58 8.67 18.30 -14.86
CA GLU A 58 8.26 18.56 -16.24
C GLU A 58 9.49 18.57 -17.16
N GLN A 59 10.52 19.34 -16.83
CA GLN A 59 11.76 19.42 -17.58
C GLN A 59 12.42 18.04 -17.77
N LEU A 60 12.62 17.29 -16.69
CA LEU A 60 13.29 15.99 -16.75
C LEU A 60 12.48 14.96 -17.57
N ALA A 61 11.15 15.02 -17.50
CA ALA A 61 10.26 14.18 -18.29
C ALA A 61 10.34 14.52 -19.79
N GLU A 62 10.37 15.80 -20.15
CA GLU A 62 10.52 16.26 -21.54
C GLU A 62 11.89 15.92 -22.13
N GLU A 63 12.95 16.03 -21.32
CA GLU A 63 14.32 15.67 -21.70
C GLU A 63 14.54 14.14 -21.78
N GLY A 64 13.56 13.32 -21.37
CA GLY A 64 13.64 11.85 -21.38
C GLY A 64 14.62 11.28 -20.35
N LYS A 65 15.00 12.06 -19.35
CA LYS A 65 15.98 11.69 -18.31
C LYS A 65 15.32 10.92 -17.18
N HIS A 66 14.88 9.70 -17.49
CA HIS A 66 14.08 8.90 -16.56
C HIS A 66 14.81 8.51 -15.28
N GLU A 67 16.13 8.31 -15.33
CA GLU A 67 16.94 8.00 -14.14
C GLU A 67 17.06 9.21 -13.22
N GLU A 68 17.46 10.38 -13.75
CA GLU A 68 17.50 11.63 -12.98
C GLU A 68 16.13 12.02 -12.40
N LEU A 69 15.05 11.76 -13.15
CA LEU A 69 13.69 11.99 -12.67
C LEU A 69 13.32 11.06 -11.51
N ALA A 70 13.74 9.80 -11.57
CA ALA A 70 13.49 8.84 -10.49
C ALA A 70 14.24 9.26 -9.22
N GLU A 71 15.53 9.57 -9.33
CA GLU A 71 16.35 10.07 -8.22
C GLU A 71 15.74 11.33 -7.59
N TYR A 72 15.34 12.30 -8.40
CA TYR A 72 14.71 13.53 -7.93
C TYR A 72 13.42 13.27 -7.14
N LEU A 73 12.57 12.36 -7.62
CA LEU A 73 11.32 12.01 -6.94
C LEU A 73 11.55 11.16 -5.69
N GLU A 74 12.59 10.33 -5.65
CA GLU A 74 13.00 9.57 -4.47
C GLU A 74 13.48 10.49 -3.35
N GLU A 75 14.33 11.46 -3.66
CA GLU A 75 14.77 12.50 -2.71
C GLU A 75 13.56 13.31 -2.21
N ALA A 76 12.71 13.77 -3.12
CA ALA A 76 11.50 14.52 -2.74
C ALA A 76 10.53 13.71 -1.88
N TYR A 77 10.49 12.38 -2.05
CA TYR A 77 9.72 11.48 -1.20
C TYR A 77 10.35 11.32 0.18
N ALA A 78 11.67 11.12 0.27
CA ALA A 78 12.40 11.00 1.52
C ALA A 78 12.20 12.23 2.41
N ASP A 79 12.36 13.43 1.84
CA ASP A 79 12.12 14.70 2.53
C ASP A 79 10.69 14.83 3.08
N LEU A 80 9.72 14.36 2.30
CA LEU A 80 8.30 14.41 2.66
C LEU A 80 7.96 13.36 3.72
N TYR A 81 8.62 12.20 3.66
CA TYR A 81 8.50 11.14 4.64
C TYR A 81 9.06 11.58 5.99
N GLU A 82 10.28 12.10 6.06
CA GLU A 82 10.90 12.54 7.32
C GLU A 82 10.02 13.57 8.05
N LYS A 83 9.57 14.61 7.34
CA LYS A 83 8.69 15.65 7.90
C LYS A 83 7.37 15.09 8.42
N GLU A 84 6.77 14.14 7.70
CA GLU A 84 5.52 13.55 8.16
C GLU A 84 5.75 12.64 9.37
N ILE A 85 6.82 11.84 9.37
CA ILE A 85 7.12 10.93 10.48
C ILE A 85 7.38 11.70 11.77
N GLU A 86 8.07 12.84 11.73
CA GLU A 86 8.22 13.72 12.91
C GLU A 86 6.85 14.10 13.49
N THR A 87 5.91 14.50 12.64
CA THR A 87 4.55 14.87 13.07
C THR A 87 3.78 13.66 13.60
N LEU A 88 3.84 12.53 12.89
CA LEU A 88 3.10 11.31 13.26
C LEU A 88 3.66 10.63 14.51
N LYS A 89 4.95 10.79 14.79
CA LYS A 89 5.59 10.32 16.02
C LYS A 89 5.00 11.04 17.25
N ASP A 90 4.80 12.34 17.14
CA ASP A 90 4.23 13.16 18.22
C ASP A 90 2.73 12.90 18.41
N GLU A 91 1.98 12.80 17.31
CA GLU A 91 0.54 12.55 17.34
C GLU A 91 0.18 11.11 17.73
N TYR A 92 0.99 10.14 17.30
CA TYR A 92 0.72 8.71 17.46
C TYR A 92 1.95 7.94 17.99
N PRO A 93 2.44 8.25 19.20
CA PRO A 93 3.68 7.69 19.74
C PRO A 93 3.63 6.17 19.93
N SER A 94 2.43 5.58 20.04
CA SER A 94 2.26 4.12 20.11
C SER A 94 2.74 3.37 18.87
N PHE A 95 2.94 4.06 17.75
CA PHE A 95 3.47 3.47 16.51
C PHE A 95 4.97 3.68 16.34
N TRP A 96 5.64 4.39 17.25
CA TRP A 96 7.08 4.56 17.21
C TRP A 96 7.79 3.37 17.89
N ASP A 97 8.69 2.72 17.15
CA ASP A 97 9.58 1.68 17.67
C ASP A 97 10.91 2.32 18.06
N GLU A 98 11.12 2.55 19.36
CA GLU A 98 12.35 3.14 19.91
C GLU A 98 13.60 2.28 19.67
N GLU A 99 13.46 0.95 19.56
CA GLU A 99 14.62 0.07 19.33
C GLU A 99 15.12 0.15 17.89
N ARG A 100 14.20 0.37 16.95
CA ARG A 100 14.49 0.43 15.51
C ARG A 100 14.59 1.85 14.96
N GLU A 101 14.25 2.85 15.78
CA GLU A 101 14.09 4.24 15.35
C GLU A 101 13.18 4.36 14.12
N GLU A 102 12.08 3.60 14.10
CA GLU A 102 11.19 3.48 12.95
C GLU A 102 9.73 3.69 13.34
N PHE A 103 9.00 4.43 12.49
CA PHE A 103 7.55 4.54 12.61
C PHE A 103 6.86 3.36 11.92
N THR A 104 6.11 2.58 12.68
CA THR A 104 5.47 1.32 12.24
C THR A 104 4.05 1.49 11.72
N GLY A 105 3.49 2.69 11.84
CA GLY A 105 2.14 3.00 11.38
C GLY A 105 2.05 3.16 9.85
N PRO A 106 0.84 3.01 9.27
CA PRO A 106 0.64 3.23 7.84
C PRO A 106 0.85 4.69 7.45
N VAL A 107 1.57 4.95 6.36
CA VAL A 107 1.70 6.31 5.77
C VAL A 107 1.32 6.39 4.28
N THR A 108 0.99 5.25 3.67
CA THR A 108 0.53 5.19 2.28
C THR A 108 -0.67 4.26 2.11
N THR A 109 -1.47 4.53 1.08
CA THR A 109 -2.57 3.67 0.60
C THR A 109 -2.13 2.65 -0.44
N ASN A 110 -0.84 2.59 -0.80
CA ASN A 110 -0.33 1.77 -1.91
C ASN A 110 -0.67 0.27 -1.76
N ALA A 111 -0.64 -0.26 -0.54
CA ALA A 111 -1.03 -1.64 -0.27
C ALA A 111 -2.48 -1.94 -0.69
N ILE A 112 -3.38 -0.99 -0.43
CA ILE A 112 -4.81 -1.07 -0.80
C ILE A 112 -4.98 -0.85 -2.31
N GLU A 113 -4.27 0.12 -2.89
CA GLU A 113 -4.35 0.42 -4.33
C GLU A 113 -3.95 -0.76 -5.20
N GLY A 114 -2.91 -1.50 -4.81
CA GLY A 114 -2.54 -2.75 -5.47
C GLY A 114 -3.69 -3.78 -5.43
N GLY A 115 -4.39 -3.89 -4.30
CA GLY A 115 -5.59 -4.72 -4.16
C GLY A 115 -6.73 -4.27 -5.08
N ASN A 116 -6.98 -2.96 -5.13
CA ASN A 116 -7.99 -2.37 -5.99
C ASN A 116 -7.73 -2.67 -7.47
N TRP A 117 -6.49 -2.59 -7.94
CA TRP A 117 -6.11 -2.95 -9.31
C TRP A 117 -6.35 -4.44 -9.61
N ARG A 118 -6.05 -5.34 -8.66
CA ARG A 118 -6.32 -6.77 -8.81
C ARG A 118 -7.83 -7.05 -8.89
N LEU A 119 -8.64 -6.38 -8.09
CA LEU A 119 -10.10 -6.48 -8.16
C LEU A 119 -10.64 -5.93 -9.48
N LYS A 120 -10.21 -4.74 -9.91
CA LYS A 120 -10.59 -4.16 -11.21
C LYS A 120 -10.26 -5.11 -12.37
N ARG A 121 -9.08 -5.76 -12.34
CA ARG A 121 -8.70 -6.77 -13.35
C ARG A 121 -9.61 -8.01 -13.34
N LYS A 122 -10.22 -8.36 -12.20
CA LYS A 122 -11.19 -9.46 -12.10
C LYS A 122 -12.60 -9.07 -12.61
N LEU A 123 -12.88 -7.77 -12.77
CA LEU A 123 -14.17 -7.19 -13.19
C LEU A 123 -14.14 -6.65 -14.64
N ARG A 124 -13.24 -7.13 -15.50
CA ARG A 124 -13.01 -6.61 -16.86
C ARG A 124 -14.21 -6.69 -17.82
N VAL A 125 -15.33 -7.26 -17.40
CA VAL A 125 -16.54 -7.37 -18.21
C VAL A 125 -17.63 -6.46 -17.64
N PRO A 126 -18.39 -5.74 -18.50
CA PRO A 126 -19.56 -5.00 -18.04
C PRO A 126 -20.59 -5.95 -17.42
N TYR A 127 -21.01 -5.65 -16.19
CA TYR A 127 -22.04 -6.43 -15.50
C TYR A 127 -23.39 -5.74 -15.64
N ARG A 128 -24.39 -6.45 -16.18
CA ARG A 128 -25.76 -5.95 -16.30
C ARG A 128 -26.50 -5.86 -14.96
N ARG A 129 -26.11 -6.69 -13.98
CA ARG A 129 -26.75 -6.78 -12.66
C ARG A 129 -25.73 -6.44 -11.56
N ALA A 130 -26.11 -5.53 -10.66
CA ALA A 130 -25.26 -5.09 -9.55
C ALA A 130 -24.86 -6.26 -8.62
N ASP A 131 -25.78 -7.19 -8.34
CA ASP A 131 -25.49 -8.36 -7.49
C ASP A 131 -24.40 -9.26 -8.08
N THR A 132 -24.36 -9.40 -9.41
CA THR A 132 -23.34 -10.20 -10.09
C THR A 132 -21.97 -9.53 -10.00
N ALA A 133 -21.92 -8.20 -10.16
CA ALA A 133 -20.70 -7.42 -9.96
C ALA A 133 -20.20 -7.56 -8.51
N ARG A 134 -21.11 -7.38 -7.53
CA ARG A 134 -20.82 -7.53 -6.09
C ARG A 134 -20.30 -8.92 -5.75
N GLY A 135 -20.97 -9.97 -6.23
CA GLY A 135 -20.54 -11.36 -6.00
C GLY A 135 -19.15 -11.63 -6.56
N ARG A 136 -18.84 -11.10 -7.76
CA ARG A 136 -17.50 -11.23 -8.35
C ARG A 136 -16.44 -10.43 -7.59
N MET A 137 -16.77 -9.23 -7.12
CA MET A 137 -15.89 -8.42 -6.28
C MET A 137 -15.55 -9.16 -4.98
N LEU A 138 -16.56 -9.67 -4.28
CA LEU A 138 -16.40 -10.41 -3.03
C LEU A 138 -15.57 -11.67 -3.23
N LEU A 139 -15.87 -12.48 -4.26
CA LEU A 139 -15.07 -13.65 -4.60
C LEU A 139 -13.63 -13.26 -4.96
N GLY A 140 -13.46 -12.15 -5.66
CA GLY A 140 -12.16 -11.60 -6.00
C GLY A 140 -11.33 -11.20 -4.77
N ALA A 141 -11.98 -10.57 -3.79
CA ALA A 141 -11.36 -10.13 -2.54
C ALA A 141 -11.04 -11.32 -1.63
N LEU A 142 -11.99 -12.24 -1.45
CA LEU A 142 -11.80 -13.49 -0.69
C LEU A 142 -10.65 -14.33 -1.26
N ASN A 143 -10.57 -14.48 -2.58
CA ASN A 143 -9.46 -15.21 -3.19
C ASN A 143 -8.11 -14.47 -3.04
N ASP A 144 -8.11 -13.14 -2.93
CA ASP A 144 -6.88 -12.36 -2.68
C ASP A 144 -6.47 -12.44 -1.20
N SER A 145 -7.42 -12.44 -0.27
CA SER A 145 -7.14 -12.58 1.17
C SER A 145 -6.62 -13.98 1.53
N LEU A 146 -6.97 -14.99 0.73
CA LEU A 146 -6.45 -16.36 0.86
C LEU A 146 -5.06 -16.56 0.21
N ALA A 147 -4.54 -15.55 -0.51
CA ALA A 147 -3.32 -15.66 -1.31
C ALA A 147 -2.01 -15.75 -0.51
N VAL A 148 -2.06 -15.96 0.80
CA VAL A 148 -0.92 -16.51 1.57
C VAL A 148 -0.44 -17.82 0.93
N TYR A 149 -1.35 -18.56 0.26
CA TYR A 149 -1.04 -19.74 -0.54
C TYR A 149 -1.43 -19.53 -2.02
N ARG A 150 -0.50 -19.80 -2.94
CA ARG A 150 -0.72 -19.80 -4.39
C ARG A 150 -0.18 -21.09 -4.99
N ASN A 151 -0.98 -21.78 -5.80
CA ASN A 151 -0.65 -23.09 -6.39
C ASN A 151 -0.21 -24.15 -5.36
N GLY A 152 -0.87 -24.19 -4.19
CA GLY A 152 -0.57 -25.18 -3.15
C GLY A 152 0.72 -24.92 -2.36
N ARG A 153 1.32 -23.74 -2.47
CA ARG A 153 2.52 -23.34 -1.71
C ARG A 153 2.35 -21.96 -1.11
N PRO A 154 2.99 -21.66 0.04
CA PRO A 154 3.08 -20.29 0.54
C PRO A 154 3.66 -19.38 -0.54
N ALA A 155 3.01 -18.25 -0.83
CA ALA A 155 3.45 -17.31 -1.83
C ALA A 155 3.57 -15.92 -1.22
N ALA A 156 4.82 -15.45 -1.07
CA ALA A 156 5.09 -14.10 -0.59
C ALA A 156 4.57 -13.06 -1.58
N SER A 157 3.55 -12.29 -1.17
CA SER A 157 3.07 -11.13 -1.92
C SER A 157 4.14 -10.02 -1.94
N PHE A 158 4.01 -9.03 -2.83
CA PHE A 158 4.90 -7.87 -2.83
C PHE A 158 4.86 -7.12 -1.48
N ALA A 159 3.67 -6.96 -0.90
CA ALA A 159 3.50 -6.39 0.43
C ALA A 159 4.12 -7.25 1.55
N HIS A 160 4.16 -8.58 1.40
CA HIS A 160 4.90 -9.45 2.31
C HIS A 160 6.42 -9.36 2.14
N ARG A 161 6.90 -9.00 0.94
CA ARG A 161 8.34 -8.84 0.66
C ARG A 161 8.90 -7.48 1.06
N HIS A 162 8.07 -6.45 1.08
CA HIS A 162 8.50 -5.06 1.27
C HIS A 162 7.72 -4.31 2.35
N GLY A 163 6.81 -4.98 3.06
CA GLY A 163 6.06 -4.39 4.17
C GLY A 163 6.69 -4.77 5.51
N SER A 164 6.64 -3.84 6.46
CA SER A 164 7.01 -4.03 7.87
C SER A 164 5.96 -4.82 8.68
N PHE A 165 4.90 -5.29 8.02
CA PHE A 165 3.75 -5.97 8.63
C PHE A 165 3.83 -7.49 8.46
N SER A 166 3.87 -8.22 9.58
CA SER A 166 3.72 -9.68 9.59
C SER A 166 2.53 -10.14 10.44
N PHE A 167 1.80 -11.15 9.97
CA PHE A 167 0.73 -11.79 10.76
C PHE A 167 1.25 -12.42 12.06
N GLN A 168 2.54 -12.72 12.13
CA GLN A 168 3.20 -13.30 13.29
C GLN A 168 3.30 -12.29 14.46
N GLN A 169 3.47 -10.99 14.16
CA GLN A 169 3.39 -9.90 15.13
C GLN A 169 1.97 -9.75 15.72
N ILE A 170 0.92 -9.93 14.91
CA ILE A 170 -0.48 -9.88 15.37
C ILE A 170 -0.86 -11.09 16.22
N LEU A 171 -0.36 -12.26 15.87
CA LEU A 171 -0.71 -13.52 16.53
C LEU A 171 0.13 -13.81 17.80
N GLY A 172 0.97 -12.86 18.23
CA GLY A 172 1.67 -12.91 19.52
C GLY A 172 2.66 -14.07 19.68
N LYS A 173 3.17 -14.64 18.59
CA LYS A 173 4.09 -15.79 18.63
C LYS A 173 5.36 -15.52 17.80
N GLY A 174 6.28 -14.75 18.36
CA GLY A 174 7.64 -14.68 17.85
C GLY A 174 8.49 -13.61 18.53
N SER A 175 9.38 -14.04 19.42
CA SER A 175 10.54 -13.27 19.89
C SER A 175 11.37 -12.78 18.70
N GLY A 176 11.75 -11.51 18.71
CA GLY A 176 12.52 -10.85 17.66
C GLY A 176 13.86 -11.53 17.37
N LYS A 177 13.89 -12.36 16.34
CA LYS A 177 15.10 -12.59 15.54
C LYS A 177 14.74 -12.47 14.06
N PRO A 178 15.58 -11.80 13.25
CA PRO A 178 15.41 -11.81 11.80
C PRO A 178 15.55 -13.25 11.29
N PRO A 179 14.90 -13.61 10.17
CA PRO A 179 15.15 -14.90 9.54
C PRO A 179 16.62 -14.96 9.11
N ASP A 180 17.33 -15.99 9.59
CA ASP A 180 18.66 -16.32 9.09
C ASP A 180 18.60 -16.36 7.55
N ARG A 181 19.58 -15.73 6.89
CA ARG A 181 19.80 -15.89 5.46
C ARG A 181 19.97 -17.39 5.20
N GLU A 182 18.91 -18.04 4.71
CA GLU A 182 19.02 -19.42 4.26
C GLU A 182 20.02 -19.48 3.12
N VAL A 183 21.18 -20.04 3.45
CA VAL A 183 22.17 -20.58 2.53
C VAL A 183 21.44 -21.52 1.58
N HIS A 184 21.34 -21.13 0.31
CA HIS A 184 20.81 -22.03 -0.72
C HIS A 184 21.63 -23.32 -0.72
N PRO A 185 21.02 -24.51 -0.59
CA PRO A 185 21.75 -25.75 -0.81
C PRO A 185 22.19 -25.81 -2.28
N PRO A 186 23.39 -26.33 -2.59
CA PRO A 186 23.90 -26.36 -3.96
C PRO A 186 22.97 -27.18 -4.84
N MET A 187 22.62 -26.62 -6.00
CA MET A 187 21.78 -27.30 -7.00
C MET A 187 22.45 -28.61 -7.44
N PRO A 188 21.72 -29.73 -7.56
CA PRO A 188 22.25 -30.95 -8.14
C PRO A 188 22.55 -30.74 -9.64
N PRO A 189 23.61 -31.38 -10.19
CA PRO A 189 23.99 -31.19 -11.58
C PRO A 189 22.92 -31.73 -12.53
N VAL A 190 22.52 -30.89 -13.49
CA VAL A 190 21.60 -31.25 -14.57
C VAL A 190 22.30 -32.30 -15.46
N ARG A 191 21.78 -33.53 -15.46
CA ARG A 191 22.21 -34.56 -16.41
C ARG A 191 21.78 -34.15 -17.81
N SER A 192 22.76 -33.75 -18.62
CA SER A 192 22.64 -33.68 -20.08
C SER A 192 22.57 -35.10 -20.63
N THR A 193 21.42 -35.52 -21.15
CA THR A 193 21.35 -36.66 -22.06
C THR A 193 20.98 -36.14 -23.44
N VAL A 194 22.01 -35.81 -24.21
CA VAL A 194 21.98 -35.81 -25.66
C VAL A 194 22.49 -37.17 -26.11
N SER A 195 21.57 -38.01 -26.60
CA SER A 195 21.69 -39.00 -27.69
C SER A 195 20.54 -39.99 -27.58
#